data_AF-A0A2J6W452-F1
#
_entry.id   AF-A0A2J6W452-F1
#
_cell.length_a   1.000
_cell.length_b   1.000
_cell.length_c   1.000
_cell.angle_alpha   90.00
_cell.angle_beta   90.00
_cell.angle_gamma   90.00
#
_symmetry.space_group_name_H-M   'P 1'
#
loop_
_entity.id
_entity.type
_entity.pdbx_description
1 polymer ?
#
loop_
_entity_poly.entity_id
_entity_poly.type
_entity_poly.pdbx_seq_one_letter_code
_entity_poly.pdbx_strand_id
1 'polypeptide(L)'
;MSKENYLELAMEKGKMSVKACNNKDFCEQLEKNGLMVNNYISSLEGSYLVAIERANMNGQTSWKKALEIIKYYKIPLNIFLVYFDLRRRGRRVWEGSRDNTLISETANLKKFEVLVLGEGNSITTSQIAEWSNLAVADSHIPVIAIVDKNGEITYYESRLFYFNLLSE
;
A
#
# COMPACT_ATOMS: atom_id res chain seq x y z
N MET A 1 15.64 -24.71 -6.51
CA MET A 1 15.31 -23.72 -7.57
C MET A 1 16.02 -22.43 -7.23
N SER A 2 16.83 -21.90 -8.14
CA SER A 2 17.39 -20.54 -8.03
C SER A 2 16.23 -19.56 -7.87
N LYS A 3 16.18 -18.80 -6.76
CA LYS A 3 15.23 -17.71 -6.61
C LYS A 3 15.65 -16.63 -7.57
N GLU A 4 14.94 -16.50 -8.69
CA GLU A 4 15.21 -15.46 -9.67
C GLU A 4 15.02 -14.09 -9.00
N ASN A 5 16.11 -13.35 -8.91
CA ASN A 5 16.17 -12.02 -8.34
C ASN A 5 15.93 -10.99 -9.44
N TYR A 6 14.78 -10.32 -9.43
CA TYR A 6 14.33 -9.52 -10.57
C TYR A 6 14.95 -8.12 -10.58
N LEU A 7 15.27 -7.57 -9.40
CA LEU A 7 15.95 -6.28 -9.27
C LEU A 7 16.73 -6.13 -7.96
N GLU A 8 17.72 -5.24 -7.97
CA GLU A 8 18.50 -4.83 -6.81
C GLU A 8 18.09 -3.43 -6.36
N LEU A 9 17.76 -3.31 -5.08
CA LEU A 9 17.41 -2.06 -4.43
C LEU A 9 18.61 -1.52 -3.65
N ALA A 10 18.71 -0.21 -3.61
CA ALA A 10 19.63 0.54 -2.78
C ALA A 10 18.88 1.62 -2.00
N MET A 11 19.47 2.04 -0.88
CA MET A 11 19.00 3.21 -0.14
C MET A 11 19.94 4.38 -0.42
N GLU A 12 19.41 5.43 -1.02
CA GLU A 12 20.15 6.64 -1.38
C GLU A 12 19.46 7.87 -0.80
N LYS A 13 20.15 8.60 0.08
CA LYS A 13 19.63 9.83 0.70
C LYS A 13 18.25 9.65 1.37
N GLY A 14 18.03 8.50 1.98
CA GLY A 14 16.76 8.14 2.62
C GLY A 14 15.66 7.73 1.65
N LYS A 15 15.89 7.67 0.34
CA LYS A 15 14.94 7.13 -0.64
C LYS A 15 15.41 5.76 -1.13
N MET A 16 14.46 4.94 -1.55
CA MET A 16 14.76 3.65 -2.14
C MET A 16 14.83 3.77 -3.66
N SER A 17 15.93 3.30 -4.23
CA SER A 17 16.19 3.33 -5.67
C SER A 17 16.49 1.93 -6.20
N VAL A 18 16.23 1.73 -7.49
CA VAL A 18 16.62 0.53 -8.23
C VAL A 18 18.04 0.73 -8.75
N LYS A 19 18.96 -0.07 -8.24
CA LYS A 19 20.36 -0.09 -8.62
C LYS A 19 20.61 -0.95 -9.86
N ALA A 20 19.87 -2.06 -10.00
CA ALA A 20 19.97 -2.95 -11.14
C ALA A 20 18.62 -3.60 -11.46
N CYS A 21 18.27 -3.67 -12.74
CA CYS A 21 17.12 -4.43 -13.25
C CYS A 21 17.62 -5.69 -13.94
N ASN A 22 17.44 -6.83 -13.28
CA ASN A 22 17.85 -8.13 -13.82
C ASN A 22 16.76 -8.74 -14.71
N ASN A 23 15.50 -8.36 -14.50
CA ASN A 23 14.36 -8.70 -15.34
C ASN A 23 13.77 -7.41 -15.93
N LYS A 24 14.00 -7.19 -17.22
CA LYS A 24 13.60 -5.96 -17.94
C LYS A 24 12.08 -5.80 -17.97
N ASP A 25 11.35 -6.84 -18.39
CA ASP A 25 9.89 -6.81 -18.50
C ASP A 25 9.23 -6.48 -17.15
N PHE A 26 9.77 -7.01 -16.06
CA PHE A 26 9.28 -6.72 -14.73
C PHE A 26 9.49 -5.26 -14.33
N CYS A 27 10.69 -4.71 -14.56
CA CYS A 27 10.95 -3.30 -14.29
C CYS A 27 10.07 -2.38 -15.14
N GLU A 28 9.90 -2.67 -16.44
CA GLU A 28 9.00 -1.93 -17.32
C GLU A 28 7.54 -1.97 -16.82
N GLN A 29 7.10 -3.11 -16.29
CA GLN A 29 5.78 -3.22 -15.66
C GLN A 29 5.65 -2.37 -14.39
N LEU A 30 6.70 -2.26 -13.57
CA LEU A 30 6.69 -1.38 -12.39
C LEU A 30 6.56 0.10 -12.82
N GLU A 31 7.29 0.54 -13.84
CA GLU A 31 7.20 1.90 -14.37
C GLU A 31 5.83 2.19 -14.98
N LYS A 32 5.35 1.30 -15.86
CA LYS A 32 4.05 1.44 -16.51
C LYS A 32 2.91 1.53 -15.51
N ASN A 33 3.05 0.85 -14.37
CA ASN A 33 2.05 0.86 -13.31
C ASN A 33 2.25 2.00 -12.28
N GLY A 34 3.24 2.87 -12.47
CA GLY A 34 3.55 3.99 -11.57
C GLY A 34 4.14 3.57 -10.22
N LEU A 35 4.59 2.32 -10.09
CA LEU A 35 5.20 1.77 -8.87
C LEU A 35 6.71 2.06 -8.79
N MET A 36 7.30 2.39 -9.93
CA MET A 36 8.65 2.91 -10.06
C MET A 36 8.61 4.21 -10.88
N VAL A 37 9.28 5.26 -10.39
CA VAL A 37 9.36 6.56 -11.07
C VAL A 37 10.79 7.06 -11.01
N ASN A 38 11.42 7.30 -12.16
CA ASN A 38 12.82 7.74 -12.25
C ASN A 38 13.79 6.88 -11.41
N ASN A 39 13.65 5.55 -11.51
CA ASN A 39 14.35 4.54 -10.69
C ASN A 39 14.08 4.59 -9.18
N TYR A 40 13.15 5.41 -8.69
CA TYR A 40 12.74 5.39 -7.29
C TYR A 40 11.51 4.50 -7.09
N ILE A 41 11.50 3.76 -6.00
CA ILE A 41 10.38 2.94 -5.55
C ILE A 41 10.00 3.40 -4.14
N SER A 42 8.72 3.37 -3.80
CA SER A 42 8.27 3.71 -2.45
C SER A 42 8.81 2.71 -1.42
N SER A 43 8.94 3.15 -0.17
CA SER A 43 9.40 2.27 0.90
C SER A 43 8.45 1.06 1.12
N LEU A 44 7.14 1.24 0.88
CA LEU A 44 6.14 0.17 0.90
C LEU A 44 6.32 -0.83 -0.24
N GLU A 45 6.42 -0.38 -1.51
CA GLU A 45 6.58 -1.29 -2.65
C GLU A 45 7.92 -2.01 -2.59
N GLY A 46 8.99 -1.32 -2.21
CA GLY A 46 10.30 -1.93 -2.02
C GLY A 46 10.29 -3.00 -0.94
N SER A 47 9.65 -2.72 0.21
CA SER A 47 9.46 -3.72 1.28
C SER A 47 8.63 -4.92 0.79
N TYR A 48 7.58 -4.68 0.00
CA TYR A 48 6.75 -5.74 -0.60
C TYR A 48 7.59 -6.63 -1.52
N LEU A 49 8.32 -6.04 -2.46
CA LEU A 49 9.14 -6.76 -3.44
C LEU A 49 10.25 -7.59 -2.77
N VAL A 50 10.84 -7.08 -1.69
CA VAL A 50 11.81 -7.83 -0.86
C VAL A 50 11.12 -8.95 -0.07
N ALA A 51 9.92 -8.73 0.45
CA ALA A 51 9.18 -9.75 1.20
C ALA A 51 8.75 -10.93 0.31
N ILE A 52 8.37 -10.67 -0.94
CA ILE A 52 8.02 -11.71 -1.93
C ILE A 52 9.22 -12.22 -2.73
N GLU A 53 10.44 -11.82 -2.34
CA GLU A 53 11.70 -12.29 -2.91
C GLU A 53 11.90 -12.00 -4.41
N ARG A 54 11.26 -10.92 -4.91
CA ARG A 54 11.47 -10.39 -6.26
C ARG A 54 12.51 -9.30 -6.31
N ALA A 55 12.78 -8.65 -5.19
CA ALA A 55 13.89 -7.73 -5.04
C ALA A 55 14.85 -8.19 -3.95
N ASN A 56 16.12 -7.79 -4.07
CA ASN A 56 17.11 -7.92 -3.02
C ASN A 56 17.66 -6.54 -2.65
N MET A 57 18.12 -6.40 -1.42
CA MET A 57 18.85 -5.22 -0.96
C MET A 57 20.14 -5.69 -0.28
N ASN A 58 21.29 -5.28 -0.83
CA ASN A 58 22.61 -5.74 -0.40
C ASN A 58 22.74 -7.28 -0.42
N GLY A 59 22.21 -7.94 -1.46
CA GLY A 59 22.23 -9.40 -1.61
C GLY A 59 21.28 -10.16 -0.66
N GLN A 60 20.52 -9.45 0.17
CA GLN A 60 19.56 -10.04 1.10
C GLN A 60 18.13 -9.86 0.59
N THR A 61 17.32 -10.89 0.75
CA THR A 61 15.88 -10.87 0.48
C THR A 61 15.16 -11.76 1.49
N SER A 62 13.88 -11.50 1.75
CA SER A 62 12.96 -12.22 2.67
C SER A 62 12.08 -11.23 3.44
N TRP A 63 11.04 -11.77 4.08
CA TRP A 63 10.28 -11.10 5.11
C TRP A 63 11.13 -10.46 6.21
N LYS A 64 12.18 -11.13 6.69
CA LYS A 64 13.07 -10.54 7.71
C LYS A 64 13.70 -9.25 7.21
N LYS A 65 14.17 -9.25 5.95
CA LYS A 65 14.77 -8.06 5.34
C LYS A 65 13.74 -6.95 5.12
N ALA A 66 12.53 -7.30 4.70
CA ALA A 66 11.42 -6.35 4.59
C ALA A 66 11.09 -5.69 5.94
N LEU A 67 11.07 -6.46 7.03
CA LEU A 67 10.85 -5.92 8.38
C LEU A 67 11.96 -4.96 8.83
N GLU A 68 13.21 -5.19 8.44
CA GLU A 68 14.29 -4.22 8.68
C GLU A 68 14.05 -2.89 7.94
N ILE A 69 13.59 -2.95 6.69
CA ILE A 69 13.23 -1.76 5.89
C ILE A 69 12.05 -1.02 6.54
N ILE A 70 10.99 -1.73 6.89
CA ILE A 70 9.79 -1.19 7.57
C ILE A 70 10.20 -0.47 8.86
N LYS A 71 11.08 -1.08 9.66
CA LYS A 71 11.61 -0.48 10.89
C LYS A 71 12.42 0.77 10.61
N TYR A 72 13.29 0.75 9.60
CA TYR A 72 14.12 1.90 9.22
C TYR A 72 13.26 3.12 8.81
N TYR A 73 12.25 2.87 7.96
CA TYR A 73 11.32 3.89 7.48
C TYR A 73 10.21 4.24 8.47
N LYS A 74 10.14 3.55 9.62
CA LYS A 74 9.09 3.71 10.64
C LYS A 74 7.68 3.54 10.05
N ILE A 75 7.53 2.63 9.10
CA ILE A 75 6.23 2.33 8.49
C ILE A 75 5.38 1.59 9.53
N PRO A 76 4.14 2.03 9.80
CA PRO A 76 3.24 1.28 10.67
C PRO A 76 2.99 -0.13 10.11
N LEU A 77 3.14 -1.16 10.95
CA LEU A 77 3.06 -2.55 10.49
C LEU A 77 1.70 -2.87 9.86
N ASN A 78 0.60 -2.39 10.43
CA ASN A 78 -0.75 -2.53 9.88
C ASN A 78 -0.87 -1.96 8.47
N ILE A 79 -0.28 -0.78 8.19
CA ILE A 79 -0.24 -0.18 6.84
C ILE A 79 0.47 -1.11 5.87
N PHE A 80 1.64 -1.64 6.26
CA PHE A 80 2.39 -2.56 5.40
C PHE A 80 1.62 -3.87 5.16
N LEU A 81 0.95 -4.43 6.16
CA LEU A 81 0.16 -5.66 6.00
C LEU A 81 -1.01 -5.47 5.03
N VAL A 82 -1.74 -4.35 5.13
CA VAL A 82 -2.80 -4.00 4.16
C VAL A 82 -2.23 -3.79 2.77
N TYR A 83 -1.11 -3.07 2.65
CA TYR A 83 -0.41 -2.89 1.38
C TYR A 83 -0.05 -4.24 0.75
N PHE A 84 0.54 -5.13 1.54
CA PHE A 84 0.96 -6.46 1.12
C PHE A 84 -0.21 -7.32 0.64
N ASP A 85 -1.33 -7.35 1.38
CA ASP A 85 -2.53 -8.08 0.99
C ASP A 85 -3.15 -7.54 -0.31
N LEU A 86 -3.30 -6.21 -0.43
CA LEU A 86 -3.83 -5.58 -1.64
C LEU A 86 -2.95 -5.86 -2.87
N ARG A 87 -1.62 -5.75 -2.74
CA ARG A 87 -0.66 -6.07 -3.82
C ARG A 87 -0.73 -7.54 -4.22
N ARG A 88 -0.83 -8.46 -3.25
CA ARG A 88 -1.01 -9.90 -3.52
C ARG A 88 -2.31 -10.21 -4.25
N ARG A 89 -3.35 -9.41 -4.05
CA ARG A 89 -4.62 -9.48 -4.82
C ARG A 89 -4.53 -8.83 -6.20
N GLY A 90 -3.33 -8.45 -6.65
CA GLY A 90 -3.09 -7.85 -7.96
C GLY A 90 -3.52 -6.39 -8.08
N ARG A 91 -3.73 -5.68 -6.95
CA ARG A 91 -4.00 -4.24 -6.97
C ARG A 91 -2.72 -3.45 -7.21
N ARG A 92 -2.86 -2.28 -7.83
CA ARG A 92 -1.82 -1.23 -7.77
C ARG A 92 -2.08 -0.40 -6.53
N VAL A 93 -1.07 -0.18 -5.70
CA VAL A 93 -1.24 0.46 -4.39
C VAL A 93 -0.15 1.49 -4.16
N TRP A 94 -0.53 2.66 -3.67
CA TRP A 94 0.38 3.73 -3.26
C TRP A 94 -0.12 4.40 -1.98
N GLU A 95 0.75 5.18 -1.34
CA GLU A 95 0.39 5.97 -0.16
C GLU A 95 -0.65 7.02 -0.54
N GLY A 96 -1.69 7.17 0.28
CA GLY A 96 -2.65 8.26 0.14
C GLY A 96 -2.09 9.58 0.63
N SER A 97 -2.78 10.67 0.29
CA SER A 97 -2.42 12.02 0.75
C SER A 97 -2.79 12.29 2.21
N ARG A 98 -3.58 11.40 2.83
CA ARG A 98 -4.08 11.51 4.20
C ARG A 98 -3.38 10.50 5.08
N ASP A 99 -3.32 10.80 6.37
CA ASP A 99 -2.69 9.90 7.34
C ASP A 99 -3.38 8.54 7.37
N ASN A 100 -2.57 7.48 7.44
CA ASN A 100 -3.03 6.10 7.46
C ASN A 100 -3.91 5.68 6.28
N THR A 101 -3.80 6.35 5.13
CA THR A 101 -4.52 5.93 3.92
C THR A 101 -3.61 5.34 2.85
N LEU A 102 -4.16 4.38 2.11
CA LEU A 102 -3.59 3.84 0.88
C LEU A 102 -4.57 4.10 -0.25
N ILE A 103 -4.07 4.38 -1.45
CA ILE A 103 -4.89 4.35 -2.65
C ILE A 103 -4.66 3.01 -3.34
N SER A 104 -5.74 2.27 -3.56
CA SER A 104 -5.75 1.03 -4.30
C SER A 104 -6.50 1.21 -5.61
N GLU A 105 -5.87 0.85 -6.72
CA GLU A 105 -6.47 0.90 -8.05
C GLU A 105 -6.58 -0.51 -8.65
N THR A 106 -7.74 -0.76 -9.22
CA THR A 106 -8.05 -2.00 -9.94
C THR A 106 -7.51 -1.95 -11.38
N ALA A 107 -7.67 -3.05 -12.12
CA ALA A 107 -7.36 -3.06 -13.55
C ALA A 107 -8.30 -2.15 -14.37
N ASN A 108 -9.54 -1.94 -13.92
CA ASN A 108 -10.50 -1.04 -14.57
C ASN A 108 -10.42 0.41 -14.07
N LEU A 109 -9.26 0.83 -13.57
CA LEU A 109 -8.96 2.21 -13.12
C LEU A 109 -9.89 2.73 -12.01
N LYS A 110 -10.55 1.83 -11.27
CA LYS A 110 -11.40 2.20 -10.15
C LYS A 110 -10.51 2.41 -8.93
N LYS A 111 -10.55 3.62 -8.38
CA LYS A 111 -9.76 4.00 -7.21
C LYS A 111 -10.55 3.81 -5.92
N PHE A 112 -9.90 3.19 -4.96
CA PHE A 112 -10.36 3.02 -3.61
C PHE A 112 -9.39 3.75 -2.71
N GLU A 113 -9.92 4.58 -1.81
CA GLU A 113 -9.12 5.13 -0.73
C GLU A 113 -9.36 4.28 0.50
N VAL A 114 -8.30 3.67 1.00
CA VAL A 114 -8.33 2.68 2.06
C VAL A 114 -7.79 3.32 3.33
N LEU A 115 -8.66 3.63 4.29
CA LEU A 115 -8.25 4.03 5.63
C LEU A 115 -7.89 2.78 6.43
N VAL A 116 -6.65 2.72 6.91
CA VAL A 116 -6.14 1.56 7.66
C VAL A 116 -6.19 1.85 9.15
N LEU A 117 -6.91 1.00 9.87
CA LEU A 117 -7.06 1.03 11.32
C LEU A 117 -6.38 -0.19 11.92
N GLY A 118 -5.76 -0.02 13.08
CA GLY A 118 -5.23 -1.11 13.90
C GLY A 118 -6.02 -1.24 15.19
N GLU A 119 -6.26 -2.47 15.65
CA GLU A 119 -6.84 -2.72 16.96
C GLU A 119 -6.03 -2.01 18.06
N GLY A 120 -6.72 -1.24 18.92
CA GLY A 120 -6.09 -0.42 19.97
C GLY A 120 -5.91 1.07 19.62
N ASN A 121 -6.06 1.47 18.36
CA ASN A 121 -6.06 2.88 17.96
C ASN A 121 -7.49 3.43 17.97
N SER A 122 -7.77 4.41 18.82
CA SER A 122 -9.10 5.05 18.89
C SER A 122 -9.35 5.93 17.67
N ILE A 123 -10.53 5.80 17.07
CA ILE A 123 -11.06 6.69 16.03
C ILE A 123 -12.52 7.00 16.33
N THR A 124 -12.95 8.23 16.06
CA THR A 124 -14.34 8.65 16.24
C THR A 124 -15.16 8.43 14.97
N THR A 125 -16.47 8.27 15.14
CA THR A 125 -17.40 8.19 14.00
C THR A 125 -17.37 9.46 13.14
N SER A 126 -17.18 10.63 13.74
CA SER A 126 -17.03 11.91 13.04
C SER A 126 -15.81 11.93 12.14
N GLN A 127 -14.65 11.43 12.61
CA GLN A 127 -13.44 11.33 11.78
C GLN A 127 -13.64 10.39 10.59
N ILE A 128 -14.30 9.25 10.80
CA ILE A 128 -14.63 8.32 9.70
C ILE A 128 -15.55 9.00 8.69
N ALA A 129 -16.58 9.72 9.16
CA ALA A 129 -17.52 10.41 8.29
C ALA A 129 -16.85 11.52 7.46
N GLU A 130 -16.00 12.33 8.10
CA GLU A 130 -15.22 13.37 7.43
C GLU A 130 -14.29 12.79 6.38
N TRP A 131 -13.48 11.80 6.76
CA TRP A 131 -12.59 11.11 5.82
C TRP A 131 -13.36 10.48 4.64
N SER A 132 -14.50 9.82 4.91
CA SER A 132 -15.31 9.23 3.85
C SER A 132 -15.84 10.28 2.88
N ASN A 133 -16.30 11.43 3.36
CA ASN A 133 -16.78 12.51 2.49
C ASN A 133 -15.65 13.04 1.61
N LEU A 134 -14.45 13.22 2.18
CA LEU A 134 -13.27 13.67 1.45
C LEU A 134 -12.83 12.67 0.37
N ALA A 135 -12.80 11.37 0.68
CA ALA A 135 -12.50 10.33 -0.29
C ALA A 135 -13.51 10.32 -1.46
N VAL A 136 -14.80 10.47 -1.16
CA VAL A 136 -15.85 10.57 -2.20
C VAL A 136 -15.68 11.84 -3.04
N ALA A 137 -15.35 12.98 -2.43
CA ALA A 137 -15.08 14.22 -3.14
C ALA A 137 -13.89 14.09 -4.12
N ASP A 138 -12.89 13.28 -3.77
CA ASP A 138 -11.77 12.92 -4.65
C ASP A 138 -12.13 11.84 -5.70
N SER A 139 -13.42 11.47 -5.83
CA SER A 139 -13.90 10.38 -6.69
C SER A 139 -13.29 9.02 -6.36
N HIS A 140 -12.90 8.80 -5.10
CA HIS A 140 -12.48 7.51 -4.59
C HIS A 140 -13.63 6.79 -3.88
N ILE A 141 -13.62 5.45 -3.91
CA ILE A 141 -14.49 4.66 -3.04
C ILE A 141 -13.85 4.55 -1.65
N PRO A 142 -14.50 5.05 -0.59
CA PRO A 142 -13.99 4.93 0.77
C PRO A 142 -14.12 3.49 1.25
N VAL A 143 -12.99 2.91 1.66
CA VAL A 143 -12.89 1.58 2.26
C VAL A 143 -12.14 1.67 3.58
N ILE A 144 -12.68 1.08 4.64
CA ILE A 144 -11.94 0.90 5.89
C ILE A 144 -11.32 -0.49 5.87
N ALA A 145 -10.02 -0.57 6.14
CA ALA A 145 -9.30 -1.80 6.43
C ALA A 145 -9.01 -1.85 7.93
N ILE A 146 -9.54 -2.84 8.63
CA ILE A 146 -9.30 -3.07 10.06
C ILE A 146 -8.33 -4.23 10.19
N VAL A 147 -7.20 -3.99 10.85
CA VAL A 147 -6.19 -4.99 11.17
C VAL A 147 -6.32 -5.35 12.66
N ASP A 148 -6.66 -6.60 12.94
CA ASP A 148 -6.76 -7.10 14.31
C ASP A 148 -5.36 -7.40 14.92
N LYS A 149 -5.32 -7.72 16.22
CA LYS A 149 -4.09 -8.07 16.94
C LYS A 149 -3.35 -9.30 16.40
N ASN A 150 -4.03 -10.17 15.65
CA ASN A 150 -3.46 -11.37 15.04
C ASN A 150 -2.93 -11.10 13.63
N GLY A 151 -3.22 -9.92 13.07
CA GLY A 151 -2.88 -9.54 11.71
C GLY A 151 -3.94 -9.91 10.67
N GLU A 152 -5.14 -10.32 11.09
CA GLU A 152 -6.28 -10.51 10.19
C GLU A 152 -6.77 -9.16 9.67
N ILE A 153 -7.07 -9.10 8.37
CA ILE A 153 -7.45 -7.86 7.69
C ILE A 153 -8.88 -8.01 7.16
N THR A 154 -9.76 -7.12 7.61
CA THR A 154 -11.14 -7.05 7.14
C THR A 154 -11.41 -5.72 6.46
N TYR A 155 -12.10 -5.76 5.32
CA TYR A 155 -12.39 -4.59 4.50
C TYR A 155 -13.89 -4.30 4.47
N TYR A 156 -14.27 -3.05 4.69
CA TYR A 156 -15.64 -2.56 4.60
C TYR A 156 -15.71 -1.34 3.71
N GLU A 157 -16.64 -1.33 2.76
CA GLU A 157 -17.00 -0.09 2.08
C GLU A 157 -17.78 0.80 3.05
N SER A 158 -17.38 2.07 3.17
CA SER A 158 -17.91 2.98 4.19
C SER A 158 -18.47 4.25 3.57
N ARG A 159 -19.23 4.13 2.46
CA ARG A 159 -19.87 5.27 1.83
C ARG A 159 -20.99 5.83 2.70
N LEU A 160 -21.00 7.15 2.86
CA LEU A 160 -22.13 7.86 3.46
C LEU A 160 -23.24 8.02 2.41
N PHE A 161 -24.45 7.61 2.78
CA PHE A 161 -25.66 7.84 1.99
C PHE A 161 -26.51 8.86 2.72
N TYR A 162 -26.75 10.01 2.07
CA TYR A 162 -27.77 10.94 2.52
C TYR A 162 -29.10 10.46 1.95
N PHE A 163 -29.93 9.84 2.78
CA PHE A 163 -31.34 9.67 2.44
C PHE A 163 -32.00 11.03 2.55
N ASN A 164 -32.34 11.63 1.42
CA ASN A 164 -33.35 12.68 1.41
C ASN A 164 -34.65 12.00 1.84
N LEU A 165 -34.99 12.11 3.12
CA LEU A 165 -36.36 11.97 3.58
C LEU A 165 -37.13 13.12 2.94
N LEU A 166 -37.59 12.90 1.70
CA LEU A 166 -38.70 13.66 1.17
C LEU A 166 -39.89 13.31 2.08
N SER A 167 -40.11 14.21 3.03
CA SER A 167 -41.34 14.40 3.77
C SER A 167 -42.53 14.31 2.82
N GLU A 168 -43.46 13.41 3.14
CA GLU A 168 -44.85 13.44 2.66
C GLU A 168 -45.51 14.79 2.98
#